data_AF-A0A935UDQ6-F1
#
_entry.id   AF-A0A935UDQ6-F1
#
_cell.length_a   1.000
_cell.length_b   1.000
_cell.length_c   1.000
_cell.angle_alpha   90.00
_cell.angle_beta   90.00
_cell.angle_gamma   90.00
#
_symmetry.space_group_name_H-M   'P 1'
#
loop_
_entity.id
_entity.type
_entity.pdbx_description
1 polymer ?
#
loop_
_entity_poly.entity_id
_entity_poly.type
_entity_poly.pdbx_seq_one_letter_code
_entity_poly.pdbx_strand_id
1 'polypeptide(L)'
;MPLWVAAGPAAGRRRLGLFAHSGSVEEARERWAPVLGALAKLGWREGERLELVIRVSGRYAPGQPNPYDLLPQVAAELVAMRPDCIMTRGTPITRVLAQATREIPIVTGTADLVASGFVKSLARPGTNVTGLSDGATDLAVKSVELLKALVPGLRQVAIFHYRERSFAEIGDFIESGAKASGVSAIRMPMVPPADRILGALAGLREQGGAGGHLRVRHHAEAPCRSRARRHPRTPADVDR
;
A
#
# COMPACT_ATOMS: atom_id res chain seq x y z
N MET A 1 27.45 4.30 -18.93
CA MET A 1 27.50 3.45 -17.73
C MET A 1 26.46 3.95 -16.73
N PRO A 2 25.70 3.09 -16.03
CA PRO A 2 24.75 3.58 -15.04
C PRO A 2 25.50 4.11 -13.82
N LEU A 3 25.11 5.30 -13.34
CA LEU A 3 25.78 6.10 -12.29
C LEU A 3 25.88 5.43 -10.90
N TRP A 4 25.29 4.25 -10.70
CA TRP A 4 25.28 3.57 -9.39
C TRP A 4 26.38 2.51 -9.24
N VAL A 5 27.06 2.11 -10.32
CA VAL A 5 28.17 1.13 -10.26
C VAL A 5 29.47 1.77 -9.74
N ALA A 6 29.53 3.10 -9.60
CA ALA A 6 30.73 3.83 -9.18
C ALA A 6 30.71 4.30 -7.72
N ALA A 7 29.87 3.72 -6.85
CA ALA A 7 30.04 3.94 -5.40
C ALA A 7 31.12 2.99 -4.87
N GLY A 8 32.39 3.35 -5.05
CA GLY A 8 33.49 2.75 -4.29
C GLY A 8 33.22 2.87 -2.78
N PRO A 9 33.83 2.03 -1.93
CA PRO A 9 33.63 2.10 -0.49
C PRO A 9 34.17 3.44 0.01
N ALA A 10 33.30 4.42 0.31
CA ALA A 10 33.72 5.58 1.08
C ALA A 10 33.96 5.10 2.50
N ALA A 11 35.03 5.59 3.10
CA ALA A 11 35.30 5.41 4.52
C ALA A 11 34.19 6.09 5.32
N GLY A 12 33.24 5.31 5.84
CA GLY A 12 32.11 5.77 6.64
C GLY A 12 30.87 4.86 6.49
N ARG A 13 30.00 4.87 7.51
CA ARG A 13 28.68 4.21 7.41
C ARG A 13 27.86 4.91 6.32
N ARG A 14 27.30 4.14 5.39
CA ARG A 14 26.38 4.65 4.37
C ARG A 14 24.99 4.81 4.96
N ARG A 15 24.31 5.89 4.60
CA ARG A 15 23.01 6.27 5.16
C ARG A 15 21.92 5.93 4.18
N LEU A 16 21.05 4.99 4.56
CA LEU A 16 19.93 4.53 3.76
C LEU A 16 18.64 5.18 4.27
N GLY A 17 18.06 6.04 3.44
CA GLY A 17 16.78 6.67 3.72
C GLY A 17 15.61 5.75 3.42
N LEU A 18 14.67 5.60 4.35
CA LEU A 18 13.42 4.85 4.16
C LEU A 18 12.23 5.75 4.46
N PHE A 19 11.23 5.75 3.57
CA PHE A 19 9.99 6.48 3.77
C PHE A 19 8.77 5.55 3.65
N ALA A 20 7.97 5.47 4.72
CA ALA A 20 6.63 4.85 4.71
C ALA A 20 5.50 5.89 4.92
N HIS A 21 4.39 5.73 4.20
CA HIS A 21 3.23 6.63 4.30
C HIS A 21 2.24 6.26 5.42
N SER A 22 2.51 5.18 6.16
CA SER A 22 1.63 4.70 7.22
C SER A 22 2.38 3.99 8.34
N GLY A 23 1.85 4.09 9.55
CA GLY A 23 2.33 3.32 10.69
C GLY A 23 3.44 4.00 11.51
N SER A 24 4.14 3.20 12.30
CA SER A 24 5.30 3.64 13.09
C SER A 24 6.63 3.35 12.38
N VAL A 25 7.73 3.84 12.94
CA VAL A 25 9.09 3.58 12.44
C VAL A 25 9.42 2.09 12.51
N GLU A 26 8.99 1.40 13.57
CA GLU A 26 9.19 -0.02 13.80
C GLU A 26 8.46 -0.85 12.73
N GLU A 27 7.20 -0.54 12.45
CA GLU A 27 6.45 -1.21 11.38
C GLU A 27 7.06 -0.93 10.00
N ALA A 28 7.53 0.29 9.75
CA ALA A 28 8.21 0.62 8.51
C ALA A 28 9.48 -0.23 8.35
N ARG A 29 10.25 -0.41 9.44
CA ARG A 29 11.43 -1.27 9.47
C ARG A 29 11.07 -2.74 9.20
N GLU A 30 10.01 -3.26 9.81
CA GLU A 30 9.52 -4.62 9.56
C GLU A 30 9.14 -4.85 8.10
N ARG A 31 8.46 -3.89 7.47
CA ARG A 31 8.13 -3.96 6.03
C ARG A 31 9.37 -4.06 5.14
N TRP A 32 10.48 -3.47 5.55
CA TRP A 32 11.76 -3.53 4.83
C TRP A 32 12.66 -4.70 5.28
N ALA A 33 12.27 -5.49 6.29
CA ALA A 33 13.11 -6.57 6.84
C ALA A 33 13.62 -7.57 5.78
N PRO A 34 12.84 -8.01 4.78
CA PRO A 34 13.35 -8.90 3.73
C PRO A 34 14.50 -8.27 2.92
N VAL A 35 14.37 -6.99 2.57
CA VAL A 35 15.39 -6.24 1.82
C VAL A 35 16.62 -5.99 2.68
N LEU A 36 16.43 -5.58 3.94
CA LEU A 36 17.52 -5.39 4.89
C LEU A 36 18.26 -6.71 5.15
N GLY A 37 17.54 -7.84 5.19
CA GLY A 37 18.15 -9.17 5.27
C GLY A 37 18.97 -9.54 4.03
N ALA A 38 18.49 -9.20 2.83
CA ALA A 38 19.26 -9.38 1.60
C ALA A 38 20.52 -8.50 1.56
N LEU A 39 20.41 -7.22 1.96
CA LEU A 39 21.55 -6.31 2.10
C LEU A 39 22.57 -6.83 3.11
N ALA A 40 22.11 -7.35 4.26
CA ALA A 40 22.97 -7.94 5.27
C ALA A 40 23.76 -9.16 4.75
N LYS A 41 23.16 -9.99 3.88
CA LYS A 41 23.85 -11.11 3.21
C LYS A 41 24.93 -10.64 2.23
N LEU A 42 24.78 -9.43 1.68
CA LEU A 42 25.77 -8.77 0.83
C LEU A 42 26.80 -7.96 1.66
N GLY A 43 26.79 -8.07 2.98
CA GLY A 43 27.71 -7.37 3.89
C GLY A 43 27.30 -5.95 4.26
N TRP A 44 26.13 -5.49 3.84
CA TRP A 44 25.56 -4.20 4.20
C TRP A 44 24.68 -4.33 5.44
N ARG A 45 25.30 -4.35 6.61
CA ARG A 45 24.61 -4.49 7.90
C ARG A 45 24.45 -3.15 8.60
N GLU A 46 23.28 -2.96 9.20
CA GLU A 46 22.99 -1.81 10.05
C GLU A 46 23.91 -1.80 11.28
N GLY A 47 24.41 -0.61 11.64
CA GLY A 47 25.37 -0.44 12.73
C GLY A 47 26.81 -0.81 12.35
N GLU A 48 27.04 -1.44 11.19
CA GLU A 48 28.39 -1.72 10.69
C GLU A 48 28.72 -0.81 9.50
N ARG A 49 28.01 -1.03 8.38
CA ARG A 49 28.20 -0.32 7.11
C ARG A 49 26.99 0.49 6.68
N LEU A 50 25.84 0.24 7.30
CA LEU A 50 24.61 0.99 7.08
C LEU A 50 24.15 1.73 8.34
N GLU A 51 23.62 2.92 8.15
CA GLU A 51 22.80 3.67 9.10
C GLU A 51 21.43 3.89 8.46
N LEU A 52 20.35 3.52 9.13
CA LEU A 52 19.00 3.70 8.61
C LEU A 52 18.43 5.05 9.05
N VAL A 53 17.91 5.81 8.09
CA VAL A 53 17.17 7.05 8.34
C VAL A 53 15.72 6.82 7.94
N ILE A 54 14.87 6.52 8.92
CA ILE A 54 13.46 6.19 8.67
C ILE A 54 12.58 7.41 8.93
N ARG A 55 11.65 7.66 8.02
CA ARG A 55 10.59 8.66 8.17
C ARG A 55 9.23 8.07 7.86
N VAL A 56 8.23 8.48 8.64
CA VAL A 56 6.85 8.04 8.50
C VAL A 56 5.90 9.24 8.53
N SER A 57 4.87 9.22 7.69
CA SER A 57 3.85 10.28 7.70
C SER A 57 2.66 10.01 8.65
N GLY A 58 2.73 8.93 9.43
CA GLY A 58 1.79 8.64 10.52
C GLY A 58 0.59 7.78 10.12
N ARG A 59 -0.46 7.74 10.95
CA ARG A 59 -1.70 6.99 10.68
C ARG A 59 -2.87 7.94 10.51
N TYR A 60 -3.89 7.47 9.79
CA TYR A 60 -5.17 8.16 9.79
C TYR A 60 -5.77 8.12 11.21
N ALA A 61 -6.06 9.30 11.76
CA ALA A 61 -6.73 9.45 13.03
C ALA A 61 -7.73 10.61 12.94
N PRO A 62 -8.93 10.49 13.53
CA PRO A 62 -9.88 11.60 13.57
C PRO A 62 -9.25 12.87 14.16
N GLY A 63 -9.45 14.01 13.50
CA GLY A 63 -8.89 15.30 13.93
C GLY A 63 -7.40 15.48 13.68
N GLN A 64 -6.70 14.52 13.08
CA GLN A 64 -5.31 14.65 12.65
C GLN A 64 -5.24 14.89 11.13
N PRO A 65 -4.19 15.57 10.64
CA PRO A 65 -3.93 15.68 9.20
C PRO A 65 -3.85 14.30 8.55
N ASN A 66 -4.33 14.21 7.31
CA ASN A 66 -4.20 12.98 6.54
C ASN A 66 -2.71 12.69 6.29
N PRO A 67 -2.19 11.48 6.59
CA PRO A 67 -0.80 11.12 6.32
C PRO A 67 -0.34 11.32 4.87
N TYR A 68 -1.28 11.32 3.91
CA TYR A 68 -0.97 11.60 2.51
C TYR A 68 -0.69 13.08 2.22
N ASP A 69 -1.29 13.99 2.98
CA ASP A 69 -1.04 15.44 2.81
C ASP A 69 0.30 15.84 3.41
N LEU A 70 0.82 15.05 4.35
CA LEU A 70 2.13 15.24 4.97
C LEU A 70 3.30 14.70 4.11
N LEU A 71 3.03 14.02 2.99
CA LEU A 71 4.07 13.40 2.17
C LEU A 71 5.17 14.38 1.71
N PRO A 72 4.85 15.59 1.21
CA PRO A 72 5.89 16.54 0.78
C PRO A 72 6.79 16.99 1.93
N GLN A 73 6.20 17.26 3.11
CA GLN A 73 6.96 17.67 4.30
C GLN A 73 7.92 16.57 4.73
N VAL A 74 7.42 15.34 4.88
CA VAL A 74 8.22 14.20 5.33
C VAL A 74 9.31 13.83 4.31
N ALA A 75 9.04 13.99 3.01
CA ALA A 75 10.05 13.86 1.96
C ALA A 75 11.17 14.90 2.11
N ALA A 76 10.82 16.16 2.35
CA ALA A 76 11.80 17.23 2.56
C ALA A 76 12.65 16.98 3.81
N GLU A 77 12.04 16.53 4.91
CA GLU A 77 12.76 16.13 6.11
C GLU A 77 13.75 14.99 5.85
N LEU A 78 13.34 13.95 5.11
CA LEU A 78 14.22 12.84 4.76
C LEU A 78 15.40 13.30 3.88
N VAL A 79 15.14 14.15 2.88
CA VAL A 79 16.20 14.71 2.00
C VAL A 79 17.15 15.60 2.79
N ALA A 80 16.63 16.42 3.72
CA ALA A 80 17.43 17.28 4.59
C ALA A 80 18.39 16.48 5.48
N MET A 81 18.04 15.24 5.82
CA MET A 81 18.94 14.32 6.52
C MET A 81 20.10 13.86 5.64
N ARG A 82 20.15 14.13 4.33
CA ARG A 82 21.22 13.76 3.39
C ARG A 82 21.61 12.26 3.43
N PRO A 83 20.66 11.33 3.21
CA PRO A 83 21.02 9.94 2.98
C PRO A 83 21.83 9.78 1.69
N ASP A 84 22.70 8.76 1.64
CA ASP A 84 23.45 8.40 0.41
C ASP A 84 22.51 7.83 -0.67
N CYS A 85 21.42 7.19 -0.26
CA CYS A 85 20.41 6.60 -1.14
C CYS A 85 19.06 6.53 -0.41
N ILE A 86 17.96 6.65 -1.14
CA ILE A 86 16.60 6.52 -0.60
C ILE A 86 15.92 5.30 -1.22
N MET A 87 15.36 4.43 -0.38
CA MET A 87 14.47 3.37 -0.80
C MET A 87 13.02 3.69 -0.44
N THR A 88 12.13 3.46 -1.40
CA THR A 88 10.70 3.73 -1.24
C THR A 88 9.84 2.71 -1.97
N ARG A 89 8.54 2.72 -1.68
CA ARG A 89 7.54 1.86 -2.32
C ARG A 89 6.28 2.68 -2.59
N GLY A 90 5.75 2.56 -3.80
CA GLY A 90 4.51 3.20 -4.22
C GLY A 90 4.72 4.56 -4.89
N THR A 91 3.84 4.83 -5.85
CA THR A 91 3.86 6.02 -6.70
C THR A 91 3.78 7.33 -5.91
N PRO A 92 2.91 7.51 -4.90
CA PRO A 92 2.77 8.79 -4.20
C PRO A 92 4.05 9.23 -3.46
N ILE A 93 4.70 8.31 -2.75
CA ILE A 93 5.93 8.61 -1.99
C ILE A 93 7.09 8.86 -2.97
N THR A 94 7.24 8.02 -3.99
CA THR A 94 8.27 8.19 -5.02
C THR A 94 8.16 9.55 -5.68
N ARG A 95 6.94 10.02 -5.96
CA ARG A 95 6.69 11.30 -6.62
C ARG A 95 7.14 12.48 -5.77
N VAL A 96 6.80 12.53 -4.48
CA VAL A 96 7.23 13.64 -3.61
C VAL A 96 8.75 13.63 -3.38
N LEU A 97 9.39 12.45 -3.33
CA LEU A 97 10.84 12.34 -3.21
C LEU A 97 11.56 12.80 -4.49
N ALA A 98 11.07 12.37 -5.66
CA ALA A 98 11.63 12.79 -6.96
C ALA A 98 11.44 14.30 -7.23
N GLN A 99 10.46 14.94 -6.57
CA GLN A 99 10.30 16.39 -6.55
C GLN A 99 11.26 17.06 -5.54
N ALA A 100 11.47 16.44 -4.39
CA ALA A 100 12.32 16.98 -3.32
C ALA A 100 13.82 16.88 -3.60
N THR A 101 14.27 15.95 -4.45
CA THR A 101 15.69 15.83 -4.83
C THR A 101 15.91 15.28 -6.22
N ARG A 102 16.92 15.82 -6.90
CA ARG A 102 17.46 15.33 -8.19
C ARG A 102 18.85 14.71 -8.06
N GLU A 103 19.45 14.76 -6.88
CA GLU A 103 20.83 14.36 -6.63
C GLU A 103 20.91 13.02 -5.89
N ILE A 104 20.09 12.84 -4.85
CA ILE A 104 20.10 11.61 -4.06
C ILE A 104 19.47 10.49 -4.91
N PRO A 105 20.15 9.35 -5.11
CA PRO A 105 19.57 8.21 -5.81
C PRO A 105 18.32 7.69 -5.09
N ILE A 106 17.25 7.43 -5.84
CA ILE A 106 16.00 6.88 -5.35
C ILE A 106 15.80 5.50 -5.98
N VAL A 107 15.69 4.46 -5.15
CA VAL A 107 15.36 3.10 -5.56
C VAL A 107 13.93 2.79 -5.11
N THR A 108 13.03 2.51 -6.06
CA THR A 108 11.61 2.33 -5.77
C THR A 108 11.03 1.00 -6.25
N GLY A 109 9.93 0.57 -5.63
CA GLY A 109 9.00 -0.41 -6.19
C GLY A 109 7.65 0.24 -6.46
N THR A 110 7.22 0.29 -7.72
CA THR A 110 5.90 0.84 -8.14
C THR A 110 5.22 -0.11 -9.11
N ALA A 111 3.95 0.14 -9.46
CA ALA A 111 3.26 -0.67 -10.45
C ALA A 111 3.92 -0.57 -11.83
N ASP A 112 4.21 0.65 -12.30
CA ASP A 112 4.91 0.89 -13.56
C ASP A 112 5.71 2.21 -13.51
N LEU A 113 7.04 2.15 -13.48
CA LEU A 113 7.89 3.34 -13.40
C LEU A 113 7.82 4.23 -14.65
N VAL A 114 7.56 3.64 -15.82
CA VAL A 114 7.50 4.36 -17.10
C VAL A 114 6.17 5.08 -17.20
N ALA A 115 5.07 4.37 -16.95
CA ALA A 115 3.72 4.97 -16.96
C ALA A 115 3.57 6.07 -15.89
N SER A 116 4.21 5.91 -14.73
CA SER A 116 4.26 6.96 -13.70
C SER A 116 5.09 8.20 -14.08
N GLY A 117 5.87 8.12 -15.17
CA GLY A 117 6.76 9.18 -15.63
C GLY A 117 8.03 9.36 -14.79
N PHE A 118 8.40 8.38 -13.96
CA PHE A 118 9.61 8.46 -13.15
C PHE A 118 10.88 8.22 -13.96
N VAL A 119 10.76 7.40 -15.01
CA VAL A 119 11.88 6.98 -15.85
C VAL A 119 11.47 6.99 -17.32
N LYS A 120 12.42 7.27 -18.23
CA LYS A 120 12.17 7.19 -19.68
C LYS A 120 12.05 5.75 -20.17
N SER A 121 12.85 4.86 -19.60
CA SER A 121 12.78 3.41 -19.82
C SER A 121 13.46 2.70 -18.65
N LEU A 122 13.13 1.43 -18.42
CA LEU A 122 13.75 0.62 -17.36
C LEU A 122 15.25 0.39 -17.61
N ALA A 123 15.67 0.25 -18.88
CA ALA A 123 17.08 0.05 -19.22
C ALA A 123 17.93 1.32 -19.05
N ARG A 124 17.33 2.50 -19.26
CA ARG A 124 17.98 3.80 -19.16
C ARG A 124 17.03 4.81 -18.51
N PRO A 125 17.06 4.93 -17.17
CA PRO A 125 16.07 5.73 -16.47
C PRO A 125 16.06 7.22 -16.84
N GLY A 126 17.25 7.82 -16.99
CA GLY A 126 17.39 9.23 -17.35
C GLY A 126 17.06 10.23 -16.25
N THR A 127 16.80 9.76 -15.02
CA THR A 127 16.57 10.54 -13.79
C THR A 127 17.38 9.92 -12.64
N ASN A 128 17.32 10.51 -11.44
CA ASN A 128 17.88 9.91 -10.22
C ASN A 128 17.00 8.77 -9.64
N VAL A 129 15.90 8.40 -10.32
CA VAL A 129 15.02 7.32 -9.91
C VAL A 129 15.34 6.06 -10.70
N THR A 130 15.41 4.93 -10.00
CA THR A 130 15.50 3.58 -10.55
C THR A 130 14.65 2.64 -9.70
N GLY A 131 14.54 1.38 -10.09
CA GLY A 131 13.76 0.44 -9.30
C GLY A 131 13.22 -0.73 -10.10
N LEU A 132 12.12 -1.27 -9.59
CA LEU A 132 11.41 -2.39 -10.18
C LEU A 132 9.92 -2.09 -10.29
N SER A 133 9.33 -2.51 -11.40
CA SER A 133 7.87 -2.61 -11.53
C SER A 133 7.43 -3.89 -10.81
N ASP A 134 6.50 -3.81 -9.86
CA ASP A 134 6.13 -4.93 -8.99
C ASP A 134 5.01 -5.84 -9.54
N GLY A 135 4.63 -5.65 -10.81
CA GLY A 135 3.67 -6.52 -11.51
C GLY A 135 2.22 -6.39 -11.01
N ALA A 136 1.93 -5.39 -10.17
CA ALA A 136 0.56 -5.12 -9.71
C ALA A 136 -0.42 -4.89 -10.88
N THR A 137 0.09 -4.47 -12.03
CA THR A 137 -0.66 -4.24 -13.28
C THR A 137 -1.21 -5.53 -13.86
N ASP A 138 -0.39 -6.57 -13.94
CA ASP A 138 -0.78 -7.88 -14.49
C ASP A 138 -1.75 -8.59 -13.54
N LEU A 139 -1.48 -8.47 -12.24
CA LEU A 139 -2.35 -9.00 -11.20
C LEU A 139 -3.73 -8.32 -11.20
N ALA A 140 -3.79 -7.02 -11.45
CA ALA A 140 -5.04 -6.27 -11.56
C ALA A 140 -5.92 -6.79 -12.70
N VAL A 141 -5.35 -7.02 -13.89
CA VAL A 141 -6.07 -7.59 -15.04
C VAL A 141 -6.54 -9.01 -14.73
N LYS A 142 -5.67 -9.86 -14.18
CA LYS A 142 -6.01 -11.24 -13.81
C LYS A 142 -7.10 -11.32 -12.75
N SER A 143 -7.14 -10.36 -11.83
CA SER A 143 -8.20 -10.30 -10.82
C SER A 143 -9.59 -10.13 -11.44
N VAL A 144 -9.71 -9.38 -12.54
CA VAL A 144 -10.99 -9.22 -13.25
C VAL A 144 -11.38 -10.48 -14.02
N GLU A 145 -10.42 -11.12 -14.68
CA GLU A 145 -10.63 -12.42 -15.35
C GLU A 145 -11.12 -13.48 -14.35
N LEU A 146 -10.47 -13.56 -13.18
CA LEU A 146 -10.84 -14.47 -12.10
C LEU A 146 -12.24 -14.15 -11.56
N LEU A 147 -12.56 -12.87 -11.34
CA LEU A 147 -13.89 -12.47 -10.88
C LEU A 147 -14.98 -12.87 -11.87
N LYS A 148 -14.73 -12.76 -13.18
CA LYS A 148 -15.67 -13.21 -14.21
C LYS A 148 -15.82 -14.73 -14.24
N ALA A 149 -14.73 -15.48 -14.03
CA ALA A 149 -14.79 -16.94 -13.94
C ALA A 149 -15.61 -17.41 -12.72
N LEU A 150 -15.49 -16.71 -11.59
CA LEU A 150 -16.22 -17.02 -10.36
C LEU A 150 -17.67 -16.53 -10.38
N VAL A 151 -17.98 -15.47 -11.12
CA VAL A 151 -19.31 -14.87 -11.24
C VAL A 151 -19.69 -14.78 -12.72
N PRO A 152 -20.27 -15.84 -13.32
CA PRO A 152 -20.59 -15.91 -14.75
C PRO A 152 -21.53 -14.81 -15.27
N GLY A 153 -22.23 -14.10 -14.38
CA GLY A 153 -23.12 -12.97 -14.69
C GLY A 153 -22.53 -11.59 -14.40
N LEU A 154 -21.21 -11.48 -14.18
CA LEU A 154 -20.57 -10.21 -13.84
C LEU A 154 -20.69 -9.19 -14.99
N ARG A 155 -21.41 -8.10 -14.76
CA ARG A 155 -21.61 -7.00 -15.72
C ARG A 155 -20.86 -5.72 -15.38
N GLN A 156 -20.54 -5.53 -14.10
CA GLN A 156 -19.91 -4.32 -13.61
C GLN A 156 -19.01 -4.60 -12.40
N VAL A 157 -17.86 -3.93 -12.33
CA VAL A 157 -16.93 -3.93 -11.19
C VAL A 157 -16.75 -2.51 -10.67
N ALA A 158 -16.79 -2.36 -9.36
CA ALA A 158 -16.49 -1.09 -8.70
C ALA A 158 -15.05 -1.05 -8.19
N ILE A 159 -14.34 0.05 -8.49
CA ILE A 159 -12.97 0.31 -8.09
C ILE A 159 -12.97 1.43 -7.04
N PHE A 160 -12.81 1.05 -5.77
CA PHE A 160 -12.72 1.99 -4.67
C PHE A 160 -11.30 2.54 -4.54
N HIS A 161 -11.14 3.86 -4.47
CA HIS A 161 -9.82 4.50 -4.37
C HIS A 161 -9.84 5.70 -3.42
N TYR A 162 -8.78 5.87 -2.62
CA TYR A 162 -8.76 6.87 -1.54
C TYR A 162 -8.57 8.32 -2.02
N ARG A 163 -8.00 8.54 -3.22
CA ARG A 163 -7.89 9.83 -3.94
C ARG A 163 -7.62 9.55 -5.42
N GLU A 164 -8.16 10.35 -6.35
CA GLU A 164 -8.09 10.08 -7.80
C GLU A 164 -6.67 9.78 -8.33
N ARG A 165 -5.63 10.49 -7.85
CA ARG A 165 -4.27 10.37 -8.40
C ARG A 165 -3.36 9.32 -7.75
N SER A 166 -3.60 8.92 -6.51
CA SER A 166 -2.63 8.08 -5.76
C SER A 166 -2.66 6.60 -6.17
N PHE A 167 -3.72 6.19 -6.86
CA PHE A 167 -3.94 4.82 -7.35
C PHE A 167 -4.51 4.79 -8.78
N ALA A 168 -4.40 5.90 -9.53
CA ALA A 168 -4.94 6.01 -10.88
C ALA A 168 -4.46 4.87 -11.77
N GLU A 169 -3.15 4.58 -11.72
CA GLU A 169 -2.48 3.55 -12.52
C GLU A 169 -3.13 2.18 -12.33
N ILE A 170 -3.26 1.71 -11.07
CA ILE A 170 -3.91 0.41 -10.78
C ILE A 170 -5.37 0.44 -11.23
N GLY A 171 -6.08 1.56 -11.05
CA GLY A 171 -7.43 1.72 -11.58
C GLY A 171 -7.50 1.58 -13.10
N ASP A 172 -6.55 2.18 -13.83
CA ASP A 172 -6.48 2.13 -15.30
C ASP A 172 -6.29 0.68 -15.78
N PHE A 173 -5.47 -0.10 -15.07
CA PHE A 173 -5.26 -1.52 -15.36
C PHE A 173 -6.50 -2.37 -15.06
N ILE A 174 -7.21 -2.11 -13.95
CA ILE A 174 -8.46 -2.81 -13.65
C ILE A 174 -9.53 -2.49 -14.69
N GLU A 175 -9.67 -1.22 -15.10
CA GLU A 175 -10.61 -0.82 -16.16
C GLU A 175 -10.27 -1.45 -17.50
N SER A 176 -8.98 -1.51 -17.85
CA SER A 176 -8.52 -2.19 -19.06
C SER A 176 -8.84 -3.68 -19.04
N GLY A 177 -8.60 -4.35 -17.90
CA GLY A 177 -8.95 -5.76 -17.71
C GLY A 177 -10.46 -6.02 -17.74
N ALA A 178 -11.26 -5.11 -17.17
CA ALA A 178 -12.71 -5.15 -17.23
C ALA A 178 -13.23 -5.01 -18.67
N LYS A 179 -12.72 -4.01 -19.41
CA LYS A 179 -13.06 -3.82 -20.83
C LYS A 179 -12.71 -5.04 -21.67
N ALA A 180 -11.51 -5.60 -21.51
CA ALA A 180 -11.08 -6.83 -22.20
C ALA A 180 -11.97 -8.03 -21.86
N SER A 181 -12.53 -8.06 -20.66
CA SER A 181 -13.45 -9.09 -20.19
C SER A 181 -14.93 -8.80 -20.51
N GLY A 182 -15.26 -7.71 -21.22
CA GLY A 182 -16.66 -7.33 -21.51
C GLY A 182 -17.46 -6.91 -20.27
N VAL A 183 -16.76 -6.45 -19.23
CA VAL A 183 -17.31 -6.00 -17.95
C VAL A 183 -17.13 -4.48 -17.85
N SER A 184 -18.16 -3.76 -17.42
CA SER A 184 -18.02 -2.31 -17.16
C SER A 184 -17.26 -2.07 -15.85
N ALA A 185 -16.51 -0.97 -15.77
CA ALA A 185 -15.82 -0.57 -14.55
C ALA A 185 -16.22 0.85 -14.15
N ILE A 186 -16.39 1.06 -12.86
CA ILE A 186 -16.72 2.37 -12.28
C ILE A 186 -15.74 2.70 -11.16
N ARG A 187 -15.20 3.90 -11.17
CA ARG A 187 -14.37 4.40 -10.07
C ARG A 187 -15.24 5.07 -9.04
N MET A 188 -15.02 4.70 -7.79
CA MET A 188 -15.69 5.32 -6.66
C MET A 188 -14.66 5.85 -5.67
N PRO A 189 -14.70 7.16 -5.35
CA PRO A 189 -13.85 7.69 -4.30
C PRO A 189 -14.28 7.06 -2.97
N MET A 190 -13.31 6.52 -2.25
CA MET A 190 -13.50 6.11 -0.87
C MET A 190 -13.44 7.36 0.00
N VAL A 191 -14.60 7.92 0.31
CA VAL A 191 -14.73 9.05 1.24
C VAL A 191 -14.89 8.47 2.65
N PRO A 192 -13.95 8.72 3.58
CA PRO A 192 -14.13 8.35 4.97
C PRO A 192 -15.44 8.91 5.55
N PRO A 193 -16.11 8.18 6.45
CA PRO A 193 -15.70 6.90 7.05
C PRO A 193 -16.08 5.66 6.20
N ALA A 194 -15.53 4.49 6.57
CA ALA A 194 -15.72 3.23 5.86
C ALA A 194 -17.18 2.72 5.86
N ASP A 195 -18.04 3.25 6.73
CA ASP A 195 -19.49 3.02 6.76
C ASP A 195 -20.18 3.48 5.47
N ARG A 196 -19.62 4.45 4.76
CA ARG A 196 -20.09 4.87 3.44
C ARG A 196 -19.79 3.88 2.32
N ILE A 197 -18.93 2.87 2.53
CA ILE A 197 -18.71 1.81 1.53
C ILE A 197 -20.00 1.01 1.34
N LEU A 198 -20.71 0.69 2.43
CA LEU A 198 -22.00 0.00 2.35
C LEU A 198 -23.07 0.87 1.69
N GLY A 199 -23.05 2.19 1.93
CA GLY A 199 -23.93 3.15 1.24
C GLY A 199 -23.63 3.28 -0.25
N ALA A 200 -22.35 3.33 -0.64
CA ALA A 200 -21.93 3.35 -2.06
C ALA A 200 -22.29 2.04 -2.77
N LEU A 201 -22.12 0.89 -2.09
CA LEU A 201 -22.58 -0.41 -2.58
C LEU A 201 -24.11 -0.48 -2.69
N ALA A 202 -24.85 0.17 -1.77
CA ALA A 202 -26.31 0.26 -1.83
C ALA A 202 -26.80 1.14 -2.98
N GLY A 203 -26.13 2.26 -3.28
CA GLY A 203 -26.45 3.09 -4.45
C GLY A 203 -26.27 2.35 -5.79
N LEU A 204 -25.32 1.42 -5.87
CA LEU A 204 -25.15 0.55 -7.05
C LEU A 204 -26.26 -0.48 -7.21
N ARG A 205 -26.88 -0.90 -6.11
CA ARG A 205 -28.02 -1.81 -6.11
C ARG A 205 -29.28 -1.17 -6.70
N GLU A 206 -29.42 0.15 -6.59
CA GLU A 206 -30.55 0.90 -7.14
C GLU A 206 -30.40 1.19 -8.64
N GLN A 207 -29.16 1.20 -9.14
CA GLN A 207 -28.85 1.46 -10.56
C GLN A 207 -28.69 0.18 -11.39
N GLY A 208 -28.38 -0.97 -10.76
CA GLY A 208 -28.19 -2.26 -11.40
C GLY A 208 -29.17 -3.32 -10.90
N GLY A 209 -30.22 -3.58 -11.69
CA GLY A 209 -31.17 -4.66 -11.41
C GLY A 209 -30.50 -6.04 -11.28
N ALA A 210 -30.92 -6.80 -10.26
CA ALA A 210 -30.78 -8.24 -10.05
C ALA A 210 -29.52 -8.93 -10.65
N GLY A 211 -28.33 -8.44 -10.33
CA GLY A 211 -27.06 -9.14 -10.62
C GLY A 211 -26.50 -9.80 -9.36
N GLY A 212 -26.05 -11.05 -9.46
CA GLY A 212 -25.44 -11.77 -8.33
C GLY A 212 -24.21 -11.05 -7.78
N HIS A 213 -24.25 -10.68 -6.50
CA HIS A 213 -23.14 -10.01 -5.80
C HIS A 213 -22.43 -10.98 -4.85
N LEU A 214 -21.09 -10.97 -4.88
CA LEU A 214 -20.26 -11.68 -3.92
C LEU A 214 -20.40 -10.99 -2.54
N ARG A 215 -21.19 -11.60 -1.64
CA ARG A 215 -21.26 -11.19 -0.23
C ARG A 215 -20.04 -11.73 0.51
N VAL A 216 -19.06 -10.88 0.78
CA VAL A 216 -18.08 -11.19 1.84
C VAL A 216 -18.82 -11.03 3.17
N ARG A 217 -19.31 -12.14 3.74
CA ARG A 217 -19.80 -12.15 5.12
C ARG A 217 -18.59 -11.88 6.01
N HIS A 218 -18.50 -10.67 6.57
CA HIS A 218 -17.71 -10.48 7.76
C HIS A 218 -18.32 -11.40 8.83
N HIS A 219 -17.58 -12.43 9.22
CA HIS A 219 -17.88 -13.13 10.45
C HIS A 219 -17.56 -12.15 11.56
N ALA A 220 -18.57 -11.37 11.98
CA ALA A 220 -18.51 -10.70 13.26
C ALA A 220 -18.37 -11.82 14.29
N GLU A 221 -17.22 -11.89 14.95
CA GLU A 221 -17.04 -12.69 16.15
C GLU A 221 -18.16 -12.31 17.10
N ALA A 222 -18.95 -13.32 17.48
CA ALA A 222 -20.01 -13.15 18.47
C ALA A 222 -19.37 -12.65 19.78
N PRO A 223 -19.96 -11.66 20.47
CA PRO A 223 -19.47 -11.27 21.78
C PRO A 223 -19.52 -12.48 22.71
N CYS A 224 -18.36 -12.86 23.22
CA CYS A 224 -18.17 -13.90 24.22
C CYS A 224 -19.06 -13.58 25.43
N ARG A 225 -20.25 -14.21 25.48
CA ARG A 225 -21.13 -14.16 26.65
C ARG A 225 -20.39 -14.82 27.81
N SER A 226 -19.89 -14.01 28.73
CA SER A 226 -19.40 -14.46 30.03
C SER A 226 -20.52 -15.24 30.72
N ARG A 227 -20.44 -16.57 30.68
CA ARG A 227 -21.19 -17.47 31.56
C ARG A 227 -20.69 -17.22 32.98
N ALA A 228 -21.33 -16.29 33.69
CA ALA A 228 -21.28 -16.25 35.14
C ALA A 228 -21.86 -17.58 35.64
N ARG A 229 -20.98 -18.41 36.19
CA ARG A 229 -21.33 -19.66 36.88
C ARG A 229 -22.31 -19.31 38.01
N ARG A 230 -23.58 -19.70 37.87
CA ARG A 230 -24.49 -19.79 39.01
C ARG A 230 -24.17 -21.09 39.75
N HIS A 231 -23.79 -20.96 41.01
CA HIS A 231 -23.65 -22.07 41.94
C HIS A 231 -24.95 -22.90 42.00
N PRO A 232 -24.87 -24.23 42.08
CA PRO A 232 -26.03 -25.07 42.36
C PRO A 232 -26.44 -24.90 43.83
N ARG A 233 -27.69 -24.48 44.05
CA ARG A 233 -28.38 -24.67 45.33
C ARG A 233 -28.84 -26.12 45.41
N THR A 234 -28.38 -26.83 46.42
CA THR A 234 -28.88 -28.15 46.86
C THR A 234 -30.35 -28.07 47.27
N PRO A 235 -31.20 -29.03 46.90
CA PRO A 235 -32.50 -29.24 47.54
C PRO A 235 -32.27 -29.94 48.89
N ALA A 236 -32.81 -29.36 49.96
CA ALA A 236 -33.01 -30.07 51.22
C ALA A 236 -34.27 -30.93 51.07
N ASP A 237 -34.15 -32.21 51.41
CA ASP A 237 -35.26 -33.10 51.68
C ASP A 237 -35.33 -33.37 53.19
N VAL A 238 -36.56 -33.64 53.63
CA VAL A 238 -37.00 -34.37 54.83
C VAL A 238 -37.61 -33.53 55.97
N ASP A 239 -38.94 -33.58 56.01
CA ASP A 239 -39.81 -33.50 57.19
C ASP A 239 -39.34 -34.43 58.32
N ARG A 240 -39.05 -33.86 59.50
CA ARG A 240 -39.54 -34.25 60.85
C ARG A 240 -38.76 -33.55 61.95
#